data_AF-A0A822D0Z6-F1
#
_entry.id   AF-A0A822D0Z6-F1
#
_cell.length_a   1.000
_cell.length_b   1.000
_cell.length_c   1.000
_cell.angle_alpha   90.00
_cell.angle_beta   90.00
_cell.angle_gamma   90.00
#
_symmetry.space_group_name_H-M   'P 1'
#
loop_
_entity.id
_entity.type
_entity.pdbx_description
1 polymer ?
#
loop_
_entity_poly.entity_id
_entity_poly.type
_entity_poly.pdbx_seq_one_letter_code
_entity_poly.pdbx_strand_id
1 'polypeptide(L)'
;NCVLSLGAVVYVKTALPQTIMVAETRSNILGITVNPRNRKLSCGGSSGGEGTLLALKGSICGFGTDIGGSIRIPSALNDIYGLRPSDGRFPYGLAR
;
A
#
# COMPACT_ATOMS: atom_id res chain seq x y z
N ASN A 1 -0.84 -8.89 -15.09
CA ASN A 1 -1.42 -8.65 -16.43
C ASN A 1 -2.93 -8.42 -16.43
N CYS A 2 -3.72 -9.00 -15.52
CA CYS A 2 -5.19 -8.88 -15.54
C CYS A 2 -5.74 -7.44 -15.59
N VAL A 3 -5.25 -6.51 -14.76
CA VAL A 3 -5.75 -5.12 -14.76
C VAL A 3 -5.23 -4.31 -15.95
N LEU A 4 -4.00 -4.59 -16.40
CA LEU A 4 -3.41 -3.93 -17.56
C LEU A 4 -4.15 -4.28 -18.84
N SER A 5 -4.52 -5.56 -19.03
CA SER A 5 -5.34 -5.99 -20.17
C SER A 5 -6.75 -5.42 -20.16
N LEU A 6 -7.20 -4.89 -19.02
CA LEU A 6 -8.49 -4.20 -18.86
C LEU A 6 -8.35 -2.66 -18.96
N GLY A 7 -7.17 -2.16 -19.35
CA GLY A 7 -6.94 -0.72 -19.58
C GLY A 7 -6.45 0.06 -18.36
N ALA A 8 -6.05 -0.60 -17.26
CA ALA A 8 -5.45 0.10 -16.13
C ALA A 8 -4.09 0.69 -16.50
N VAL A 9 -3.80 1.89 -16.00
CA VAL A 9 -2.52 2.58 -16.17
C VAL A 9 -1.77 2.57 -14.85
N VAL A 10 -0.60 1.91 -14.83
CA VAL A 10 0.33 1.97 -13.69
C VAL A 10 1.22 3.19 -13.87
N TYR A 11 1.10 4.17 -12.97
CA TYR A 11 1.78 5.45 -13.13
C TYR A 11 2.82 5.74 -12.03
N VAL A 12 2.75 5.08 -10.88
CA VAL A 12 3.70 5.31 -9.77
C VAL A 12 3.91 4.04 -8.96
N LYS A 13 5.08 3.95 -8.33
CA LYS A 13 5.39 2.98 -7.28
C LYS A 13 5.48 3.72 -5.95
N THR A 14 4.70 3.30 -4.96
CA THR A 14 4.66 3.97 -3.66
C THR A 14 5.78 3.53 -2.73
N ALA A 15 6.04 4.34 -1.70
CA ALA A 15 7.03 4.03 -0.67
C ALA A 15 6.62 2.81 0.18
N LEU A 16 7.62 2.00 0.54
CA LEU A 16 7.53 0.83 1.42
C LEU A 16 8.70 0.86 2.40
N PRO A 17 8.60 0.24 3.59
CA PRO A 17 9.76 -0.01 4.44
C PRO A 17 10.67 -1.07 3.82
N GLN A 18 11.95 -1.02 4.19
CA GLN A 18 12.91 -2.05 3.81
C GLN A 18 12.42 -3.43 4.28
N THR A 19 12.57 -4.43 3.42
CA THR A 19 12.08 -5.82 3.58
C THR A 19 10.57 -6.01 3.79
N ILE A 20 9.75 -4.96 3.79
CA ILE A 20 8.27 -5.05 3.83
C ILE A 20 7.74 -5.64 5.17
N MET A 21 8.60 -5.82 6.18
CA MET A 21 8.28 -6.50 7.45
C MET A 21 8.18 -5.54 8.65
N VAL A 22 7.59 -4.36 8.46
CA VAL A 22 7.40 -3.35 9.51
C VAL A 22 6.04 -2.65 9.35
N ALA A 23 5.35 -2.39 10.46
CA ALA A 23 4.07 -1.67 10.52
C ALA A 23 4.22 -0.13 10.44
N GLU A 24 5.26 0.35 9.79
CA GLU A 24 5.58 1.76 9.55
C GLU A 24 6.29 1.85 8.19
N THR A 25 6.14 2.98 7.48
CA THR A 25 6.75 3.18 6.16
C THR A 25 7.95 4.12 6.24
N ARG A 26 9.12 3.53 6.51
CA ARG A 26 10.42 4.21 6.48
C ARG A 26 11.31 3.62 5.39
N SER A 27 11.57 4.41 4.35
CA SER A 27 12.44 4.05 3.23
C SER A 27 13.79 4.74 3.37
N ASN A 28 14.88 4.02 3.11
CA ASN A 28 16.22 4.61 3.06
C ASN A 28 16.43 5.52 1.83
N ILE A 29 15.54 5.45 0.83
CA ILE A 29 15.63 6.24 -0.40
C ILE A 29 14.65 7.42 -0.36
N LEU A 30 13.39 7.15 0.02
CA LEU A 30 12.31 8.14 0.00
C LEU A 30 12.08 8.82 1.36
N GLY A 31 12.77 8.39 2.41
CA GLY A 31 12.55 8.86 3.77
C GLY A 31 11.29 8.27 4.41
N ILE A 32 10.71 9.03 5.34
CA ILE A 32 9.54 8.60 6.11
C ILE A 32 8.26 9.05 5.40
N THR A 33 7.35 8.12 5.15
CA THR A 33 5.98 8.46 4.78
C THR A 33 5.16 8.69 6.04
N VAL A 34 4.46 9.81 6.10
CA VAL A 34 3.67 10.23 7.26
C VAL A 34 2.18 10.22 6.93
N ASN A 35 1.35 10.12 7.97
CA ASN A 35 -0.10 10.18 7.80
C ASN A 35 -0.52 11.54 7.18
N PRO A 36 -1.38 11.54 6.15
CA PRO A 36 -1.76 12.77 5.45
C PRO A 36 -2.67 13.69 6.29
N ARG A 37 -3.40 13.15 7.27
CA ARG A 37 -4.24 13.93 8.19
C ARG A 37 -3.44 14.56 9.33
N ASN A 38 -2.39 13.88 9.78
CA ASN A 38 -1.50 14.38 10.83
C ASN A 38 -0.06 13.91 10.59
N ARG A 39 0.78 14.84 10.14
CA ARG A 39 2.19 14.58 9.79
C ARG A 39 3.07 14.16 10.98
N LYS A 40 2.57 14.22 12.22
CA LYS A 40 3.25 13.72 13.43
C LYS A 40 2.95 12.25 13.71
N LEU A 41 2.06 11.61 12.94
CA LEU A 41 1.66 10.21 13.10
C LEU A 41 2.17 9.36 11.92
N SER A 42 2.39 8.08 12.21
CA SER A 42 2.71 7.08 11.19
C SER A 42 1.54 6.88 10.23
N CYS A 43 1.83 6.68 8.95
CA CYS A 43 0.84 6.21 7.96
C CYS A 43 0.61 4.69 8.01
N GLY A 44 1.24 3.98 8.95
CA GLY A 44 1.24 2.51 8.98
C GLY A 44 2.17 1.88 7.96
N GLY A 45 2.13 0.55 7.90
CA GLY A 45 2.98 -0.23 7.01
C GLY A 45 2.56 -1.70 6.92
N SER A 46 3.16 -2.45 6.01
CA SER A 46 4.22 -1.99 5.12
C SER A 46 3.74 -1.18 3.90
N SER A 47 2.46 -1.24 3.54
CA SER A 47 1.90 -0.52 2.38
C SER A 47 1.48 0.94 2.70
N GLY A 48 2.22 1.64 3.56
CA GLY A 48 1.80 2.98 4.02
C GLY A 48 1.91 4.07 2.96
N GLY A 49 2.83 3.94 2.00
CA GLY A 49 2.88 4.82 0.82
C GLY A 49 1.59 4.75 0.01
N GLU A 50 1.10 3.52 -0.24
CA GLU A 50 -0.16 3.28 -0.96
C GLU A 50 -1.36 3.82 -0.18
N GLY A 51 -1.43 3.54 1.12
CA GLY A 51 -2.50 4.04 1.98
C GLY A 51 -2.55 5.57 2.03
N THR A 52 -1.38 6.22 2.08
CA THR A 52 -1.27 7.69 2.07
C THR A 52 -1.69 8.28 0.73
N LEU A 53 -1.26 7.68 -0.38
CA LEU A 53 -1.59 8.14 -1.73
C LEU A 53 -3.12 8.06 -1.98
N LEU A 54 -3.75 6.97 -1.56
CA LEU A 54 -5.21 6.80 -1.66
C LEU A 54 -5.96 7.80 -0.78
N ALA A 55 -5.53 8.02 0.46
CA ALA A 55 -6.16 9.01 1.34
C ALA A 55 -6.03 10.46 0.81
N LEU A 56 -4.96 10.75 0.08
CA LEU A 56 -4.78 12.02 -0.64
C LEU A 56 -5.52 12.07 -1.99
N LYS A 57 -6.27 11.03 -2.36
CA LYS A 57 -7.00 10.90 -3.63
C LYS A 57 -6.08 10.96 -4.86
N GLY A 58 -4.82 10.55 -4.71
CA GLY A 58 -3.86 10.47 -5.82
C GLY A 58 -4.11 9.29 -6.75
N SER A 59 -4.75 8.23 -6.26
CA SER A 59 -5.17 7.07 -7.07
C SER A 59 -6.60 6.67 -6.74
N ILE A 60 -7.26 6.01 -7.69
CA ILE A 60 -8.61 5.44 -7.51
C ILE A 60 -8.57 4.08 -6.81
N CYS A 61 -7.47 3.34 -6.94
CA CYS A 61 -7.24 2.06 -6.29
C CYS A 61 -5.75 1.81 -6.12
N GLY A 62 -5.40 0.95 -5.16
CA GLY A 62 -4.03 0.65 -4.81
C GLY A 62 -3.79 -0.85 -4.64
N PHE A 63 -2.55 -1.26 -4.80
CA PHE A 63 -2.15 -2.67 -4.70
C PHE A 63 -1.04 -2.82 -3.66
N GLY A 64 -1.19 -3.83 -2.79
CA GLY A 64 -0.23 -4.14 -1.75
C GLY A 64 -0.23 -5.63 -1.42
N THR A 65 0.61 -6.01 -0.46
CA THR A 65 0.64 -7.38 0.09
C THR A 65 0.25 -7.33 1.57
N ASP A 66 -0.40 -8.38 2.06
CA ASP A 66 -0.84 -8.46 3.46
C ASP A 66 -0.60 -9.86 4.02
N ILE A 67 0.50 -9.97 4.79
CA ILE A 67 0.83 -11.17 5.59
C ILE A 67 0.38 -10.94 7.04
N GLY A 68 0.87 -9.87 7.66
CA GLY A 68 0.61 -9.53 9.07
C GLY A 68 -0.34 -8.35 9.28
N GLY A 69 -1.03 -7.87 8.24
CA GLY A 69 -1.83 -6.64 8.30
C GLY A 69 -1.33 -5.52 7.39
N SER A 70 -0.39 -5.79 6.49
CA SER A 70 0.29 -4.74 5.69
C SER A 70 -0.60 -3.98 4.70
N ILE A 71 -1.84 -4.39 4.46
CA ILE A 71 -2.90 -3.59 3.81
C ILE A 71 -3.84 -3.02 4.87
N ARG A 72 -4.27 -3.84 5.84
CA ARG A 72 -5.27 -3.46 6.84
C ARG A 72 -4.81 -2.35 7.80
N ILE A 73 -3.56 -2.40 8.27
CA ILE A 73 -2.95 -1.40 9.16
C ILE A 73 -2.91 -0.03 8.48
N PRO A 74 -2.28 0.15 7.29
CA PRO A 74 -2.28 1.45 6.64
C PRO A 74 -3.70 1.89 6.23
N SER A 75 -4.61 0.95 5.94
CA SER A 75 -6.00 1.32 5.65
C SER A 75 -6.70 1.95 6.87
N ALA A 76 -6.56 1.33 8.04
CA ALA A 76 -7.12 1.85 9.29
C ALA A 76 -6.54 3.21 9.68
N LEU A 77 -5.22 3.40 9.50
CA LEU A 77 -4.56 4.64 9.90
C LEU A 77 -4.80 5.81 8.93
N ASN A 78 -4.99 5.54 7.64
CA ASN A 78 -5.24 6.57 6.64
C ASN A 78 -6.73 6.77 6.31
N ASP A 79 -7.62 6.08 7.03
CA ASP A 79 -9.09 6.12 6.87
C ASP A 79 -9.54 5.82 5.44
N ILE A 80 -9.11 4.66 4.96
CA ILE A 80 -9.50 4.09 3.67
C ILE A 80 -9.91 2.63 3.86
N TYR A 81 -10.58 2.06 2.86
CA TYR A 81 -10.89 0.64 2.85
C TYR A 81 -9.70 -0.18 2.33
N GLY A 82 -9.44 -1.30 2.98
CA GLY A 82 -8.44 -2.28 2.58
C GLY A 82 -9.00 -3.68 2.61
N LEU A 83 -8.77 -4.43 1.54
CA LEU A 83 -9.16 -5.84 1.45
C LEU A 83 -7.91 -6.72 1.56
N ARG A 84 -7.90 -7.63 2.52
CA ARG A 84 -7.01 -8.80 2.53
C ARG A 84 -7.84 -10.00 2.06
N PRO A 85 -7.70 -10.44 0.81
CA PRO A 85 -8.43 -11.59 0.28
C PRO A 85 -8.08 -12.88 1.05
N SER A 86 -8.93 -13.90 0.93
CA SER A 86 -8.56 -15.25 1.35
C SER A 86 -7.26 -15.68 0.69
N ASP A 87 -6.46 -16.45 1.42
CA ASP A 87 -5.19 -16.93 0.90
C ASP A 87 -5.38 -17.73 -0.40
N GLY A 88 -4.46 -17.55 -1.35
CA GLY A 88 -4.55 -18.15 -2.69
C GLY A 88 -5.60 -17.54 -3.64
N ARG A 89 -6.45 -16.59 -3.20
CA ARG A 89 -7.44 -15.96 -4.08
C ARG A 89 -6.82 -15.11 -5.19
N PHE A 90 -5.68 -14.48 -4.91
CA PHE A 90 -4.89 -13.74 -5.88
C PHE A 90 -3.50 -14.37 -6.02
N PRO A 91 -2.93 -14.38 -7.24
CA PRO A 91 -1.59 -14.91 -7.47
C PRO A 91 -0.53 -13.97 -6.88
N TYR A 92 0.46 -14.53 -6.18
CA TYR A 92 1.66 -13.80 -5.73
C TYR A 92 2.73 -13.66 -6.82
N GLY A 93 2.65 -14.46 -7.88
CA GLY A 93 3.61 -14.48 -8.98
C GLY A 93 3.23 -13.57 -10.15
N LEU A 94 4.21 -13.30 -11.01
CA LEU A 94 3.92 -12.89 -12.39
C LEU A 94 3.16 -14.04 -13.05
N ALA A 95 1.86 -13.86 -13.29
CA ALA A 95 1.14 -14.72 -14.22
C ALA A 95 1.90 -14.67 -15.55
N ARG A 96 2.57 -15.78 -15.87
CA ARG A 96 3.15 -16.01 -17.20
C ARG A 96 2.02 -16.12 -18.21
#